data_AF-A0A7J9HSD7-F1
#
_entry.id   AF-A0A7J9HSD7-F1
#
_cell.length_a   1.000
_cell.length_b   1.000
_cell.length_c   1.000
_cell.angle_alpha   90.00
_cell.angle_beta   90.00
_cell.angle_gamma   90.00
#
_symmetry.space_group_name_H-M   'P 1'
#
loop_
_entity.id
_entity.type
_entity.pdbx_description
1 polymer ?
#
loop_
_entity_poly.entity_id
_entity_poly.type
_entity_poly.pdbx_seq_one_letter_code
_entity_poly.pdbx_strand_id
1 'polypeptide(L)'
;MGNLYWVYLVLPFCFGLVLNTLSQENSDSDVYIVTLKQAPLSLSYQGFNNGSTSVRLNKLYKPRHELFLHLPATFLYLNRNDSRSHQRSCSYISRVHDSLLKKALKGEKYMKLYSYHYLINGFSVLITPQQADMLSRRQEIANVVLDFPVRTATTYTPQFLGLPKGVWPRDGGYETAGEGIVIGFIDTGIDPTHSSFADDVSDHKYPIPDHFSGICEVTRDFPSGSCNRKLVGARHFAASAITRGVFNSSQDYASPLDGDGHGTHTASVAAGNHGIPVMVAGNYFGNASGMAPRSHIAVYKALYKSFGGFAADVVAAIDQAAQDGVDIISLSITPNRRPPGIATFFNPIDMALLSAVKSGIFVVQAAGNTG
;
A
#
# COMPACT_ATOMS: atom_id res chain seq x y z
N MET A 1 -72.26 -3.02 -17.09
CA MET A 1 -71.09 -2.75 -17.95
C MET A 1 -69.86 -3.08 -17.11
N GLY A 2 -69.33 -4.32 -17.13
CA GLY A 2 -68.44 -4.87 -18.19
C GLY A 2 -67.06 -4.22 -18.03
N ASN A 3 -65.91 -4.88 -17.80
CA ASN A 3 -65.49 -6.25 -18.07
C ASN A 3 -64.33 -6.68 -17.14
N LEU A 4 -64.29 -7.98 -16.81
CA LEU A 4 -63.10 -8.74 -16.42
C LEU A 4 -62.09 -8.78 -17.59
N TYR A 5 -60.78 -8.77 -17.30
CA TYR A 5 -59.82 -9.59 -18.06
C TYR A 5 -58.69 -10.11 -17.16
N TRP A 6 -58.44 -11.41 -17.35
CA TRP A 6 -57.46 -12.27 -16.73
C TRP A 6 -56.01 -11.79 -16.91
N VAL A 7 -55.18 -11.99 -15.90
CA VAL A 7 -53.71 -12.05 -16.09
C VAL A 7 -53.24 -13.46 -15.75
N TYR A 8 -52.65 -14.09 -16.76
CA TYR A 8 -52.14 -15.44 -16.73
C TYR A 8 -51.01 -15.61 -15.73
N LEU A 9 -51.13 -16.71 -14.98
CA LEU A 9 -50.14 -17.30 -14.11
C LEU A 9 -49.09 -17.99 -14.99
N VAL A 10 -47.87 -17.45 -15.05
CA VAL A 10 -46.71 -18.14 -15.63
C VAL A 10 -45.63 -18.20 -14.57
N LEU A 11 -45.56 -19.34 -13.90
CA LEU A 11 -44.47 -19.77 -13.02
C LEU A 11 -43.27 -20.16 -13.89
N PRO A 12 -42.12 -19.46 -13.81
CA PRO A 12 -40.88 -20.01 -14.33
C PRO A 12 -40.35 -21.03 -13.31
N PHE A 13 -40.57 -22.30 -13.60
CA PHE A 13 -39.87 -23.44 -13.01
C PHE A 13 -38.38 -23.33 -13.38
N CYS A 14 -37.60 -22.59 -12.61
CA CYS A 14 -36.15 -22.74 -12.61
C CYS A 14 -35.80 -23.86 -11.63
N PHE A 15 -35.47 -25.02 -12.22
CA PHE A 15 -34.82 -26.15 -11.57
C PHE A 15 -33.66 -25.65 -10.71
N GLY A 16 -33.91 -25.52 -9.40
CA GLY A 16 -32.86 -25.43 -8.41
C GLY A 16 -32.11 -26.75 -8.43
N LEU A 17 -30.98 -26.78 -9.15
CA LEU A 17 -29.91 -27.73 -8.89
C LEU A 17 -29.49 -27.50 -7.43
N VAL A 18 -30.09 -28.29 -6.54
CA VAL A 18 -29.59 -28.54 -5.21
C VAL A 18 -28.25 -29.26 -5.40
N LEU A 19 -27.21 -28.48 -5.67
CA LEU A 19 -25.87 -28.85 -5.28
C LEU A 19 -25.92 -28.92 -3.77
N ASN A 20 -26.10 -30.13 -3.26
CA ASN A 20 -25.84 -30.49 -1.88
C ASN A 20 -24.46 -29.96 -1.52
N THR A 21 -24.44 -28.77 -0.94
CA THR A 21 -23.32 -28.27 -0.17
C THR A 21 -23.17 -29.23 1.00
N LEU A 22 -22.28 -30.21 0.85
CA LEU A 22 -21.58 -30.85 1.96
C LEU A 22 -20.69 -29.79 2.64
N SER A 23 -21.31 -28.76 3.20
CA SER A 23 -20.75 -27.90 4.23
C SER A 23 -21.57 -28.17 5.48
N GLN A 24 -21.46 -29.41 5.94
CA GLN A 24 -21.88 -29.77 7.28
C GLN A 24 -20.83 -29.16 8.22
N GLU A 25 -21.32 -28.28 9.08
CA GLU A 25 -20.60 -27.62 10.16
C GLU A 25 -19.61 -28.56 10.84
N ASN A 26 -18.34 -28.16 10.88
CA ASN A 26 -17.43 -28.61 11.92
C ASN A 26 -16.81 -27.34 12.49
N SER A 27 -17.50 -26.70 13.42
CA SER A 27 -17.17 -25.41 14.04
C SER A 27 -15.95 -25.45 14.97
N ASP A 28 -15.04 -26.41 14.77
CA ASP A 28 -13.99 -26.78 15.73
C ASP A 28 -12.61 -26.93 15.08
N SER A 29 -12.44 -26.42 13.85
CA SER A 29 -11.16 -26.43 13.13
C SER A 29 -10.77 -25.02 12.74
N ASP A 30 -9.55 -24.64 13.10
CA ASP A 30 -8.94 -23.36 12.78
C ASP A 30 -7.66 -23.54 11.96
N VAL A 31 -7.23 -22.47 11.29
CA VAL A 31 -5.96 -22.48 10.57
C VAL A 31 -4.83 -22.17 11.54
N TYR A 32 -3.77 -22.97 11.52
CA TYR A 32 -2.56 -22.75 12.29
C TYR A 32 -1.35 -22.63 11.38
N ILE A 33 -0.43 -21.74 11.74
CA ILE A 33 0.91 -21.62 11.15
C ILE A 33 1.88 -22.40 12.03
N VAL A 34 2.48 -23.44 11.47
CA VAL A 34 3.43 -24.33 12.14
C VAL A 34 4.83 -24.09 11.58
N THR A 35 5.79 -23.84 12.46
CA THR A 35 7.20 -23.63 12.09
C THR A 35 8.08 -24.72 12.68
N LEU A 36 9.06 -25.20 11.91
CA LEU A 36 9.97 -26.27 12.29
C LEU A 36 11.27 -25.70 12.86
N LYS A 37 11.96 -26.47 13.72
CA LYS A 37 13.28 -26.09 14.26
C LYS A 37 14.40 -26.10 13.22
N GLN A 38 14.22 -26.88 12.15
CA GLN A 38 15.20 -26.94 11.06
C GLN A 38 15.23 -25.61 10.29
N ALA A 39 16.44 -25.10 10.03
CA ALA A 39 16.62 -23.85 9.31
C ALA A 39 15.97 -23.87 7.89
N PRO A 40 15.46 -22.73 7.41
CA PRO A 40 14.94 -22.57 6.06
C PRO A 40 16.04 -22.62 4.99
N LEU A 41 15.63 -22.72 3.72
CA LEU A 41 16.59 -22.80 2.60
C LEU A 41 17.48 -21.58 2.50
N SER A 42 16.97 -20.36 2.76
CA SER A 42 17.76 -19.12 2.68
C SER A 42 19.04 -19.14 3.53
N LEU A 43 18.98 -19.77 4.72
CA LEU A 43 20.12 -19.90 5.64
C LEU A 43 21.04 -21.08 5.29
N SER A 44 20.53 -22.07 4.55
CA SER A 44 21.34 -23.21 4.08
C SER A 44 22.31 -22.81 2.95
N TYR A 45 22.00 -21.75 2.19
CA TYR A 45 22.85 -21.22 1.12
C TYR A 45 24.00 -20.32 1.61
N GLN A 46 23.91 -19.78 2.82
CA GLN A 46 24.85 -18.75 3.30
C GLN A 46 26.16 -19.32 3.87
N GLY A 47 26.28 -20.64 4.00
CA GLY A 47 27.45 -21.31 4.58
C GLY A 47 28.68 -21.44 3.66
N PHE A 48 28.61 -21.02 2.39
CA PHE A 48 29.66 -21.36 1.40
C PHE A 48 30.33 -20.19 0.65
N ASN A 49 29.95 -18.93 0.90
CA ASN A 49 30.52 -17.79 0.14
C ASN A 49 31.63 -16.98 0.83
N ASN A 50 32.04 -17.31 2.06
CA ASN A 50 33.23 -16.69 2.65
C ASN A 50 34.38 -17.70 2.72
N GLY A 51 35.17 -17.74 1.65
CA GLY A 51 36.56 -18.16 1.77
C GLY A 51 37.28 -17.25 2.78
N SER A 52 38.01 -17.88 3.70
CA SER A 52 39.00 -17.24 4.58
C SER A 52 38.43 -16.38 5.72
N THR A 53 38.14 -17.00 6.86
CA THR A 53 38.78 -16.65 8.15
C THR A 53 38.25 -17.56 9.25
N SER A 54 39.17 -18.22 9.93
CA SER A 54 38.93 -19.01 11.13
C SER A 54 38.34 -18.13 12.24
N VAL A 55 37.07 -18.32 12.56
CA VAL A 55 36.53 -17.94 13.87
C VAL A 55 36.26 -19.22 14.64
N ARG A 56 37.20 -19.56 15.53
CA ARG A 56 37.02 -20.56 16.60
C ARG A 56 35.87 -20.11 17.49
N LEU A 57 34.71 -20.75 17.38
CA LEU A 57 33.76 -20.84 18.48
C LEU A 57 34.10 -22.10 19.28
N ASN A 58 35.07 -21.96 20.18
CA ASN A 58 35.35 -22.94 21.20
C ASN A 58 34.30 -22.84 22.31
N LYS A 59 33.73 -24.01 22.65
CA LYS A 59 33.01 -24.33 23.90
C LYS A 59 31.72 -23.55 24.15
N LEU A 60 30.58 -24.22 23.93
CA LEU A 60 29.74 -24.71 25.04
C LEU A 60 28.64 -25.63 24.48
N TYR A 61 28.38 -26.72 25.20
CA TYR A 61 27.29 -27.69 25.02
C TYR A 61 27.46 -28.84 24.00
N LYS A 62 27.93 -29.99 24.51
CA LYS A 62 27.60 -31.33 23.97
C LYS A 62 26.28 -31.80 24.58
N PRO A 63 25.34 -32.31 23.78
CA PRO A 63 24.60 -33.48 24.17
C PRO A 63 24.78 -34.64 23.18
N ARG A 64 24.69 -35.84 23.77
CA ARG A 64 24.81 -37.17 23.18
C ARG A 64 23.57 -37.51 22.34
N HIS A 65 23.78 -38.35 21.33
CA HIS A 65 22.82 -39.24 20.64
C HIS A 65 21.43 -38.67 20.35
N GLU A 66 21.17 -38.25 19.11
CA GLU A 66 19.84 -38.38 18.50
C GLU A 66 19.92 -38.36 16.97
N LEU A 67 19.03 -39.12 16.34
CA LEU A 67 18.99 -39.48 14.92
C LEU A 67 18.95 -38.25 14.00
N PHE A 68 20.03 -38.01 13.25
CA PHE A 68 19.98 -37.15 12.07
C PHE A 68 19.19 -37.87 10.97
N LEU A 69 18.04 -37.32 10.57
CA LEU A 69 17.49 -37.61 9.24
C LEU A 69 18.47 -37.00 8.23
N HIS A 70 19.36 -37.85 7.70
CA HIS A 70 20.32 -37.50 6.67
C HIS A 70 19.59 -36.93 5.44
N LEU A 71 19.81 -35.64 5.17
CA LEU A 71 19.77 -35.14 3.80
C LEU A 71 20.85 -35.91 3.01
N PRO A 72 20.53 -36.51 1.86
CA PRO A 72 21.55 -37.13 1.02
C PRO A 72 22.64 -36.10 0.69
N ALA A 73 23.91 -36.49 0.76
CA ALA A 73 25.07 -35.64 0.49
C ALA A 73 25.04 -34.96 -0.90
N THR A 74 24.20 -35.44 -1.82
CA THR A 74 23.93 -34.86 -3.13
C THR A 74 23.18 -33.52 -3.08
N PHE A 75 22.59 -33.11 -1.96
CA PHE A 75 21.94 -31.79 -1.80
C PHE A 75 22.88 -30.68 -1.29
N LEU A 76 24.13 -31.01 -0.94
CA LEU A 76 25.10 -30.06 -0.37
C LEU A 76 25.86 -29.22 -1.42
N TYR A 77 25.60 -29.43 -2.71
CA TYR A 77 26.26 -28.72 -3.82
C TYR A 77 25.23 -28.12 -4.76
N LEU A 78 24.68 -26.96 -4.43
CA LEU A 78 23.70 -26.32 -5.30
C LEU A 78 24.03 -24.83 -5.46
N ASN A 79 24.43 -24.49 -6.67
CA ASN A 79 24.82 -23.15 -7.08
C ASN A 79 23.57 -22.25 -7.20
N ARG A 80 23.68 -20.96 -6.87
CA ARG A 80 22.57 -19.98 -6.83
C ARG A 80 21.83 -19.80 -8.18
N ASN A 81 22.42 -20.32 -9.27
CA ASN A 81 21.94 -20.16 -10.65
C ASN A 81 21.24 -21.40 -11.25
N ASP A 82 21.04 -22.49 -10.49
CA ASP A 82 20.36 -23.68 -11.02
C ASP A 82 18.90 -23.77 -10.52
N SER A 83 17.96 -23.34 -11.36
CA SER A 83 16.52 -23.35 -11.10
C SER A 83 15.96 -24.76 -10.87
N ARG A 84 16.55 -25.79 -11.49
CA ARG A 84 16.12 -27.19 -11.34
C ARG A 84 16.48 -27.74 -9.97
N SER A 85 17.63 -27.34 -9.47
CA SER A 85 18.13 -27.67 -8.14
C SER A 85 17.24 -27.07 -7.04
N HIS A 86 16.90 -25.79 -7.17
CA HIS A 86 16.02 -25.09 -6.23
C HIS A 86 14.65 -25.76 -6.13
N GLN A 87 14.02 -26.06 -7.27
CA GLN A 87 12.73 -26.75 -7.33
C GLN A 87 12.77 -28.11 -6.63
N ARG A 88 13.84 -28.89 -6.82
CA ARG A 88 14.00 -30.20 -6.16
C ARG A 88 14.06 -30.08 -4.63
N SER A 89 14.75 -29.06 -4.12
CA SER A 89 14.86 -28.78 -2.68
C SER A 89 13.52 -28.36 -2.07
N CYS A 90 12.77 -27.49 -2.76
CA CYS A 90 11.42 -27.09 -2.34
C CYS A 90 10.44 -28.27 -2.31
N SER A 91 10.52 -29.16 -3.32
CA SER A 91 9.72 -30.40 -3.38
C SER A 91 10.14 -31.41 -2.30
N TYR A 92 11.40 -31.43 -1.88
CA TYR A 92 11.85 -32.28 -0.78
C TYR A 92 11.31 -31.78 0.56
N ILE A 93 11.46 -30.50 0.87
CA ILE A 93 10.96 -29.90 2.12
C ILE A 93 9.44 -30.05 2.24
N SER A 94 8.71 -29.80 1.15
CA SER A 94 7.26 -30.03 1.13
C SER A 94 6.88 -31.48 1.47
N ARG A 95 7.64 -32.47 1.01
CA ARG A 95 7.44 -33.89 1.36
C ARG A 95 7.76 -34.19 2.82
N VAL A 96 8.74 -33.51 3.41
CA VAL A 96 9.04 -33.61 4.84
C VAL A 96 7.86 -33.07 5.66
N HIS A 97 7.29 -31.93 5.29
CA HIS A 97 6.07 -31.40 5.92
C HIS A 97 4.92 -32.41 5.87
N ASP A 98 4.68 -33.01 4.70
CA ASP A 98 3.61 -34.00 4.52
C ASP A 98 3.84 -35.25 5.36
N SER A 99 5.08 -35.73 5.44
CA SER A 99 5.43 -36.88 6.27
C SER A 99 5.23 -36.58 7.75
N LEU A 100 5.61 -35.38 8.20
CA LEU A 100 5.45 -34.96 9.59
C LEU A 100 3.97 -34.85 9.97
N LEU A 101 3.15 -34.21 9.14
CA LEU A 101 1.70 -34.10 9.36
C LEU A 101 1.04 -35.48 9.45
N LYS A 102 1.33 -36.38 8.50
CA LYS A 102 0.79 -37.75 8.53
C LYS A 102 1.18 -38.52 9.79
N LYS A 103 2.43 -38.39 10.23
CA LYS A 103 2.93 -39.08 11.43
C LYS A 103 2.35 -38.50 12.71
N ALA A 104 2.27 -37.17 12.81
CA ALA A 104 1.80 -36.50 14.00
C ALA A 104 0.30 -36.71 14.22
N LEU A 105 -0.50 -36.63 13.16
CA LEU A 105 -1.96 -36.68 13.22
C LEU A 105 -2.55 -38.08 12.99
N LYS A 106 -1.72 -39.11 12.78
CA LYS A 106 -2.10 -40.54 12.78
C LYS A 106 -3.34 -40.91 11.94
N GLY A 107 -3.56 -40.23 10.82
CA GLY A 107 -4.70 -40.49 9.92
C GLY A 107 -5.97 -39.70 10.23
N GLU A 108 -5.94 -38.82 11.23
CA GLU A 108 -7.00 -37.84 11.44
C GLU A 108 -7.09 -36.85 10.26
N LYS A 109 -8.27 -36.26 10.08
CA LYS A 109 -8.55 -35.32 8.99
C LYS A 109 -7.83 -33.99 9.25
N TYR A 110 -7.12 -33.50 8.23
CA TYR A 110 -6.49 -32.18 8.20
C TYR A 110 -6.45 -31.66 6.76
N MET A 111 -6.27 -30.35 6.58
CA MET A 111 -6.03 -29.76 5.26
C MET A 111 -4.81 -28.84 5.31
N LYS A 112 -3.73 -29.23 4.64
CA LYS A 112 -2.55 -28.36 4.48
C LYS A 112 -2.85 -27.30 3.42
N LEU A 113 -2.71 -26.03 3.79
CA LEU A 113 -2.98 -24.89 2.91
C LEU A 113 -1.71 -24.49 2.14
N TYR A 114 -0.60 -24.26 2.86
CA TYR A 114 0.66 -23.81 2.26
C TYR A 114 1.88 -24.54 2.85
N SER A 115 2.99 -24.55 2.11
CA SER A 115 4.31 -25.00 2.59
C SER A 115 5.36 -23.91 2.38
N TYR A 116 5.85 -23.37 3.48
CA TYR A 116 6.90 -22.35 3.54
C TYR A 116 8.25 -23.05 3.62
N HIS A 117 9.13 -22.79 2.67
CA HIS A 117 10.42 -23.48 2.55
C HIS A 117 11.61 -22.54 2.39
N TYR A 118 11.38 -21.30 1.92
CA TYR A 118 12.45 -20.37 1.57
C TYR A 118 12.86 -19.44 2.71
N LEU A 119 11.92 -18.66 3.27
CA LEU A 119 12.19 -17.69 4.34
C LEU A 119 11.98 -18.26 5.74
N ILE A 120 10.96 -19.08 5.88
CA ILE A 120 10.68 -19.88 7.09
C ILE A 120 10.46 -21.32 6.64
N ASN A 121 10.81 -22.27 7.51
CA ASN A 121 10.56 -23.69 7.28
C ASN A 121 9.32 -24.10 8.07
N GLY A 122 8.22 -24.38 7.37
CA GLY A 122 6.93 -24.54 8.01
C GLY A 122 5.78 -24.74 7.04
N PHE A 123 4.58 -24.80 7.57
CA PHE A 123 3.36 -24.95 6.78
C PHE A 123 2.19 -24.31 7.51
N SER A 124 1.13 -23.97 6.77
CA SER A 124 -0.17 -23.64 7.36
C SER A 124 -1.15 -24.78 7.11
N VAL A 125 -1.98 -25.07 8.11
CA VAL A 125 -2.85 -26.24 8.12
C VAL A 125 -4.13 -25.94 8.89
N LEU A 126 -5.27 -26.39 8.35
CA LEU A 126 -6.57 -26.39 9.01
C LEU A 126 -6.72 -27.68 9.83
N ILE A 127 -6.84 -27.52 11.16
CA ILE A 127 -6.85 -28.59 12.17
C ILE A 127 -7.63 -28.15 13.42
N THR A 128 -7.97 -29.10 14.30
CA THR A 128 -8.58 -28.79 15.60
C THR A 128 -7.56 -28.28 16.63
N PRO A 129 -7.99 -27.59 17.71
CA PRO A 129 -7.09 -27.18 18.79
C PRO A 129 -6.35 -28.34 19.45
N GLN A 130 -6.97 -29.53 19.58
CA GLN A 130 -6.30 -30.71 20.15
C GLN A 130 -5.19 -31.22 19.21
N GLN A 131 -5.42 -31.19 17.90
CA GLN A 131 -4.41 -31.52 16.91
C GLN A 131 -3.26 -30.51 16.90
N ALA A 132 -3.56 -29.22 17.11
CA ALA A 132 -2.54 -28.18 17.27
C ALA A 132 -1.66 -28.44 18.51
N ASP A 133 -2.23 -28.87 19.64
CA ASP A 133 -1.48 -29.29 20.83
C ASP A 133 -0.65 -30.57 20.59
N MET A 134 -1.17 -31.52 19.81
CA MET A 134 -0.39 -32.70 19.41
C MET A 134 0.83 -32.32 18.57
N LEU A 135 0.68 -31.34 17.68
CA LEU A 135 1.77 -30.80 16.87
C LEU A 135 2.78 -30.01 17.73
N SER A 136 2.31 -29.20 18.69
CA SER A 136 3.20 -28.41 19.56
C SER A 136 4.18 -29.26 20.37
N ARG A 137 3.79 -30.50 20.70
CA ARG A 137 4.59 -31.49 21.45
C ARG A 137 5.63 -32.23 20.61
N ARG A 138 5.64 -32.05 19.29
CA ARG A 138 6.62 -32.70 18.40
C ARG A 138 8.00 -32.06 18.56
N GLN A 139 9.03 -32.89 18.70
CA GLN A 139 10.41 -32.42 18.84
C GLN A 139 10.87 -31.58 17.63
N GLU A 140 10.34 -31.89 16.44
CA GLU A 140 10.66 -31.24 15.18
C GLU A 140 10.04 -29.82 15.05
N ILE A 141 8.98 -29.53 15.80
CA ILE A 141 8.21 -28.28 15.73
C ILE A 141 8.81 -27.25 16.70
N ALA A 142 9.00 -26.04 16.21
CA ALA A 142 9.48 -24.90 16.99
C ALA A 142 8.32 -24.07 17.56
N ASN A 143 7.28 -23.84 16.76
CA ASN A 143 6.13 -23.04 17.17
C ASN A 143 4.86 -23.45 16.41
N VAL A 144 3.71 -23.33 17.06
CA VAL A 144 2.37 -23.49 16.50
C VAL A 144 1.56 -22.26 16.90
N VAL A 145 1.13 -21.49 15.91
CA VAL A 145 0.41 -20.23 16.14
C VAL A 145 -0.91 -20.27 15.40
N LEU A 146 -1.99 -19.87 16.07
CA LEU A 146 -3.28 -19.68 15.42
C LEU A 146 -3.15 -18.59 14.35
N ASP A 147 -3.61 -18.87 13.13
CA ASP A 147 -3.63 -17.88 12.05
C ASP A 147 -4.51 -16.69 12.46
N PHE A 148 -4.08 -15.49 12.12
CA PHE A 148 -4.74 -14.27 12.57
C PHE A 148 -5.00 -13.34 11.39
N PRO A 149 -6.13 -12.63 11.39
CA PRO A 149 -6.46 -11.72 10.31
C PRO A 149 -5.44 -10.57 10.27
N VAL A 150 -4.82 -10.37 9.12
CA VAL A 150 -4.04 -9.16 8.82
C VAL A 150 -4.94 -8.15 8.11
N ARG A 151 -4.82 -6.87 8.46
CA ARG A 151 -5.59 -5.78 7.85
C ARG A 151 -4.67 -4.79 7.15
N THR A 152 -5.16 -4.17 6.08
CA THR A 152 -4.50 -3.00 5.49
C THR A 152 -4.52 -1.85 6.51
N ALA A 153 -3.34 -1.35 6.88
CA ALA A 153 -3.19 -0.31 7.89
C ALA A 153 -2.79 1.02 7.22
N THR A 154 -3.77 1.76 6.70
CA THR A 154 -3.55 3.12 6.14
C THR A 154 -4.21 4.22 6.96
N THR A 155 -5.19 3.89 7.83
CA THR A 155 -5.87 4.84 8.73
C THR A 155 -5.09 5.13 10.02
N TYR A 156 -4.02 4.37 10.30
CA TYR A 156 -3.30 4.40 11.57
C TYR A 156 -1.98 5.22 11.50
N THR A 157 -1.58 5.70 10.33
CA THR A 157 -0.25 6.30 10.14
C THR A 157 0.03 7.49 11.07
N PRO A 158 -0.91 8.46 11.29
CA PRO A 158 -0.67 9.52 12.28
C PRO A 158 -0.44 9.00 13.69
N GLN A 159 -1.19 7.97 14.11
CA GLN A 159 -1.06 7.34 15.43
C GLN A 159 0.24 6.55 15.54
N PHE A 160 0.62 5.81 14.49
CA PHE A 160 1.88 5.07 14.41
C PHE A 160 3.09 6.00 14.56
N LEU A 161 3.05 7.16 13.91
CA LEU A 161 4.08 8.20 14.02
C LEU A 161 3.97 9.01 15.32
N GLY A 162 2.96 8.75 16.16
CA GLY A 162 2.77 9.40 17.44
C GLY A 162 2.31 10.86 17.36
N LEU A 163 1.81 11.34 16.21
CA LEU A 163 1.38 12.74 16.04
C LEU A 163 0.37 13.21 17.08
N PRO A 164 -0.68 12.44 17.45
CA PRO A 164 -1.66 12.86 18.45
C PRO A 164 -1.08 13.10 19.85
N LYS A 165 0.05 12.46 20.17
CA LYS A 165 0.75 12.61 21.46
C LYS A 165 2.02 13.45 21.35
N GLY A 166 2.38 13.85 20.12
CA GLY A 166 3.64 14.46 19.77
C GLY A 166 3.46 15.90 19.35
N VAL A 167 3.47 16.14 18.04
CA VAL A 167 3.46 17.49 17.46
C VAL A 167 2.08 18.15 17.50
N TRP A 168 0.98 17.43 17.28
CA TRP A 168 -0.35 18.05 17.25
C TRP A 168 -0.70 18.82 18.54
N PRO A 169 -0.50 18.29 19.75
CA PRO A 169 -0.81 19.02 20.99
C PRO A 169 -0.02 20.32 21.17
N ARG A 170 1.14 20.48 20.52
CA ARG A 170 1.96 21.71 20.64
C ARG A 170 1.27 22.91 20.01
N ASP A 171 0.47 22.67 18.99
CA ASP A 171 -0.15 23.72 18.18
C ASP A 171 -1.66 23.82 18.43
N GLY A 172 -2.24 23.08 19.39
CA GLY A 172 -3.68 23.10 19.69
C GLY A 172 -4.43 21.82 19.31
N GLY A 173 -3.74 20.79 18.86
CA GLY A 173 -4.32 19.49 18.48
C GLY A 173 -4.54 19.36 16.98
N TYR A 174 -5.38 18.40 16.59
CA TYR A 174 -5.70 18.18 15.17
C TYR A 174 -6.52 19.33 14.56
N GLU A 175 -7.17 20.16 15.39
CA GLU A 175 -8.02 21.29 14.97
C GLU A 175 -7.24 22.51 14.50
N THR A 176 -5.93 22.52 14.70
CA THR A 176 -5.01 23.60 14.31
C THR A 176 -3.73 23.07 13.64
N ALA A 177 -3.53 21.75 13.60
CA ALA A 177 -2.34 21.14 13.02
C ALA A 177 -2.15 21.48 11.53
N GLY A 178 -1.17 22.34 11.26
CA GLY A 178 -0.85 22.86 9.92
C GLY A 178 -1.69 24.06 9.49
N GLU A 179 -2.44 24.68 10.38
CA GLU A 179 -3.20 25.90 10.08
C GLU A 179 -2.28 27.00 9.54
N GLY A 180 -2.75 27.72 8.52
CA GLY A 180 -1.99 28.78 7.86
C GLY A 180 -0.98 28.29 6.81
N ILE A 181 -0.74 26.99 6.70
CA ILE A 181 0.18 26.39 5.72
C ILE A 181 -0.58 25.96 4.47
N VAL A 182 -0.07 26.32 3.29
CA VAL A 182 -0.55 25.86 1.99
C VAL A 182 0.41 24.83 1.39
N ILE A 183 -0.10 23.63 1.15
CA ILE A 183 0.66 22.56 0.49
C ILE A 183 0.25 22.50 -0.99
N GLY A 184 1.21 22.76 -1.87
CA GLY A 184 1.12 22.58 -3.31
C GLY A 184 1.36 21.12 -3.71
N PHE A 185 0.38 20.47 -4.32
CA PHE A 185 0.49 19.10 -4.84
C PHE A 185 0.64 19.13 -6.36
N ILE A 186 1.76 18.59 -6.85
CA ILE A 186 2.00 18.44 -8.28
C ILE A 186 1.84 16.96 -8.62
N ASP A 187 0.66 16.62 -9.14
CA ASP A 187 0.17 15.25 -9.21
C ASP A 187 -0.88 15.07 -10.34
N THR A 188 -1.78 14.08 -10.23
CA THR A 188 -2.83 13.76 -11.22
C THR A 188 -4.10 14.60 -11.10
N GLY A 189 -4.16 15.54 -10.16
CA GLY A 189 -5.31 16.40 -9.88
C GLY A 189 -5.91 16.13 -8.50
N ILE A 190 -7.16 16.54 -8.32
CA ILE A 190 -7.93 16.26 -7.10
C ILE A 190 -9.40 15.97 -7.40
N ASP A 191 -10.02 15.07 -6.65
CA ASP A 191 -11.48 14.98 -6.52
C ASP A 191 -11.94 15.99 -5.46
N PRO A 192 -12.51 17.15 -5.85
CA PRO A 192 -12.91 18.20 -4.91
C PRO A 192 -14.11 17.78 -4.05
N THR A 193 -14.82 16.73 -4.42
CA THR A 193 -16.04 16.28 -3.72
C THR A 193 -15.74 15.35 -2.55
N HIS A 194 -14.49 14.91 -2.40
CA HIS A 194 -14.11 13.98 -1.35
C HIS A 194 -14.17 14.65 0.03
N SER A 195 -14.75 13.96 1.01
CA SER A 195 -15.00 14.48 2.37
C SER A 195 -13.74 14.92 3.13
N SER A 196 -12.58 14.36 2.76
CA SER A 196 -11.26 14.81 3.26
C SER A 196 -10.93 16.27 2.93
N PHE A 197 -11.62 16.90 1.98
CA PHE A 197 -11.35 18.25 1.51
C PHE A 197 -12.50 19.22 1.75
N ALA A 198 -13.48 18.84 2.57
CA ALA A 198 -14.55 19.72 2.98
C ALA A 198 -14.04 20.81 3.94
N ASP A 199 -14.64 22.00 3.93
CA ASP A 199 -14.25 23.14 4.78
C ASP A 199 -15.32 23.51 5.83
N ASP A 200 -16.29 22.63 6.04
CA ASP A 200 -17.40 22.71 6.97
C ASP A 200 -17.34 21.65 8.09
N VAL A 201 -16.21 20.94 8.19
CA VAL A 201 -16.00 19.87 9.18
C VAL A 201 -15.84 20.35 10.63
N SER A 202 -15.68 21.66 10.85
CA SER A 202 -15.50 22.26 12.17
C SER A 202 -15.96 23.73 12.16
N ASP A 203 -16.48 24.19 13.29
CA ASP A 203 -16.83 25.60 13.51
C ASP A 203 -15.58 26.49 13.74
N HIS A 204 -14.39 25.88 13.89
CA HIS A 204 -13.14 26.62 14.01
C HIS A 204 -12.86 27.45 12.77
N LYS A 205 -12.52 28.73 12.98
CA LYS A 205 -12.16 29.66 11.91
C LYS A 205 -11.11 29.02 11.00
N TYR A 206 -11.30 29.14 9.69
CA TYR A 206 -10.40 28.53 8.71
C TYR A 206 -10.12 29.52 7.58
N PRO A 207 -9.37 30.60 7.86
CA PRO A 207 -9.11 31.65 6.87
C PRO A 207 -8.07 31.16 5.86
N ILE A 208 -8.23 31.57 4.60
CA ILE A 208 -7.19 31.38 3.59
C ILE A 208 -6.01 32.31 3.94
N PRO A 209 -4.75 31.86 3.89
CA PRO A 209 -3.60 32.70 4.23
C PRO A 209 -3.42 33.86 3.24
N ASP A 210 -3.11 35.06 3.75
CA ASP A 210 -3.02 36.29 2.95
C ASP A 210 -1.88 36.27 1.91
N HIS A 211 -0.85 35.44 2.14
CA HIS A 211 0.27 35.30 1.21
C HIS A 211 -0.04 34.43 -0.01
N PHE A 212 -1.11 33.62 0.06
CA PHE A 212 -1.49 32.74 -1.03
C PHE A 212 -2.36 33.47 -2.05
N SER A 213 -1.97 33.37 -3.33
CA SER A 213 -2.59 34.09 -4.44
C SER A 213 -3.03 33.19 -5.62
N GLY A 214 -2.97 31.86 -5.42
CA GLY A 214 -3.39 30.90 -6.43
C GLY A 214 -4.89 31.00 -6.76
N ILE A 215 -5.23 30.54 -7.96
CA ILE A 215 -6.61 30.59 -8.45
C ILE A 215 -7.27 29.20 -8.48
N CYS A 216 -8.60 29.20 -8.47
CA CYS A 216 -9.39 28.03 -8.82
C CYS A 216 -9.77 28.09 -10.29
N GLU A 217 -9.15 27.24 -11.11
CA GLU A 217 -9.48 27.12 -12.52
C GLU A 217 -10.89 26.54 -12.69
N VAL A 218 -11.74 27.23 -13.46
CA VAL A 218 -13.11 26.78 -13.73
C VAL A 218 -13.20 26.15 -15.12
N THR A 219 -13.63 24.91 -15.16
CA THR A 219 -13.87 24.15 -16.40
C THR A 219 -15.20 23.41 -16.31
N ARG A 220 -15.63 22.76 -17.40
CA ARG A 220 -16.89 21.98 -17.41
C ARG A 220 -16.91 20.90 -16.33
N ASP A 221 -15.79 20.21 -16.16
CA ASP A 221 -15.66 19.06 -15.27
C ASP A 221 -15.05 19.45 -13.90
N PHE A 222 -14.82 20.75 -13.68
CA PHE A 222 -14.37 21.36 -12.43
C PHE A 222 -15.04 22.74 -12.28
N PRO A 223 -16.35 22.77 -11.96
CA PRO A 223 -17.15 23.99 -12.01
C PRO A 223 -16.80 24.98 -10.88
N SER A 224 -17.35 26.20 -10.99
CA SER A 224 -17.28 27.18 -9.92
C SER A 224 -17.84 26.59 -8.61
N GLY A 225 -17.09 26.73 -7.52
CA GLY A 225 -17.41 26.13 -6.22
C GLY A 225 -16.69 24.80 -5.93
N SER A 226 -15.89 24.27 -6.88
CA SER A 226 -15.03 23.11 -6.60
C SER A 226 -13.90 23.42 -5.61
N CYS A 227 -13.42 24.67 -5.55
CA CYS A 227 -12.53 25.13 -4.49
C CYS A 227 -13.34 25.74 -3.34
N ASN A 228 -12.78 25.62 -2.13
CA ASN A 228 -13.34 26.11 -0.88
C ASN A 228 -12.19 26.61 0.02
N ARG A 229 -12.40 26.73 1.33
CA ARG A 229 -11.32 27.17 2.23
C ARG A 229 -10.27 26.10 2.51
N LYS A 230 -10.54 24.83 2.17
CA LYS A 230 -9.62 23.70 2.31
C LYS A 230 -8.80 23.49 1.04
N LEU A 231 -9.47 23.32 -0.09
CA LEU A 231 -8.89 23.33 -1.43
C LEU A 231 -8.92 24.77 -1.96
N VAL A 232 -7.84 25.52 -1.75
CA VAL A 232 -7.79 26.97 -1.97
C VAL A 232 -7.37 27.35 -3.40
N GLY A 233 -6.72 26.43 -4.13
CA GLY A 233 -6.30 26.64 -5.51
C GLY A 233 -6.24 25.33 -6.29
N ALA A 234 -6.54 25.39 -7.58
CA ALA A 234 -6.56 24.22 -8.44
C ALA A 234 -6.32 24.63 -9.89
N ARG A 235 -5.29 24.08 -10.54
CA ARG A 235 -4.90 24.34 -11.94
C ARG A 235 -4.43 23.06 -12.62
N HIS A 236 -4.45 23.05 -13.95
CA HIS A 236 -3.86 21.97 -14.75
C HIS A 236 -2.83 22.47 -15.77
N PHE A 237 -1.93 21.56 -16.16
CA PHE A 237 -0.84 21.79 -17.11
C PHE A 237 -0.76 20.59 -18.07
N ALA A 238 -1.16 20.81 -19.32
CA ALA A 238 -1.14 19.79 -20.38
C ALA A 238 -0.59 20.32 -21.72
N ALA A 239 -0.04 21.53 -21.77
CA ALA A 239 0.35 22.18 -23.01
C ALA A 239 1.36 21.33 -23.81
N SER A 240 2.33 20.72 -23.13
CA SER A 240 3.32 19.87 -23.78
C SER A 240 2.73 18.52 -24.21
N ALA A 241 1.81 17.94 -23.45
CA ALA A 241 1.07 16.73 -23.84
C ALA A 241 0.17 16.96 -25.06
N ILE A 242 -0.56 18.07 -25.09
CA ILE A 242 -1.44 18.47 -26.21
C ILE A 242 -0.61 18.71 -27.47
N THR A 243 0.50 19.45 -27.37
CA THR A 243 1.38 19.74 -28.51
C THR A 243 1.99 18.47 -29.11
N ARG A 244 2.22 17.43 -28.28
CA ARG A 244 2.72 16.12 -28.73
C ARG A 244 1.66 15.23 -29.35
N GLY A 245 0.39 15.62 -29.29
CA GLY A 245 -0.74 14.82 -29.78
C GLY A 245 -1.01 13.56 -28.97
N VAL A 246 -0.47 13.44 -27.75
CA VAL A 246 -0.70 12.28 -26.88
C VAL A 246 -1.88 12.48 -25.93
N PHE A 247 -2.29 13.73 -25.74
CA PHE A 247 -3.44 14.07 -24.90
C PHE A 247 -4.75 13.63 -25.56
N ASN A 248 -5.52 12.77 -24.89
CA ASN A 248 -6.80 12.29 -25.40
C ASN A 248 -7.95 12.86 -24.57
N SER A 249 -8.66 13.87 -25.09
CA SER A 249 -9.78 14.52 -24.40
C SER A 249 -10.99 13.63 -24.11
N SER A 250 -11.02 12.40 -24.63
CA SER A 250 -12.04 11.39 -24.27
C SER A 250 -11.66 10.55 -23.05
N GLN A 251 -10.41 10.60 -22.60
CA GLN A 251 -9.88 9.83 -21.47
C GLN A 251 -9.22 10.71 -20.41
N ASP A 252 -8.67 11.85 -20.82
CA ASP A 252 -7.94 12.81 -20.00
C ASP A 252 -8.75 14.10 -19.83
N TYR A 253 -8.75 14.63 -18.60
CA TYR A 253 -9.44 15.87 -18.27
C TYR A 253 -8.47 17.06 -18.33
N ALA A 254 -8.70 17.99 -19.27
CA ALA A 254 -8.02 19.29 -19.32
C ALA A 254 -8.63 20.23 -18.26
N SER A 255 -8.54 19.79 -17.00
CA SER A 255 -9.04 20.45 -15.81
C SER A 255 -8.29 19.93 -14.59
N PRO A 256 -8.39 20.60 -13.42
CA PRO A 256 -7.77 20.13 -12.19
C PRO A 256 -8.34 18.82 -11.62
N LEU A 257 -9.44 18.31 -12.19
CA LEU A 257 -10.10 17.08 -11.75
C LEU A 257 -9.14 15.88 -11.84
N ASP A 258 -9.11 15.07 -10.79
CA ASP A 258 -8.34 13.82 -10.77
C ASP A 258 -9.00 12.73 -11.61
N GLY A 259 -8.33 12.30 -12.67
CA GLY A 259 -8.78 11.17 -13.49
C GLY A 259 -8.14 9.82 -13.11
N ASP A 260 -7.18 9.84 -12.19
CA ASP A 260 -6.38 8.67 -11.81
C ASP A 260 -6.70 8.20 -10.37
N GLY A 261 -6.71 9.13 -9.42
CA GLY A 261 -6.89 8.90 -7.99
C GLY A 261 -5.62 9.09 -7.17
N HIS A 262 -4.44 9.07 -7.80
CA HIS A 262 -3.16 9.24 -7.11
C HIS A 262 -3.05 10.59 -6.39
N GLY A 263 -3.36 11.69 -7.06
CA GLY A 263 -3.31 13.05 -6.48
C GLY A 263 -4.30 13.25 -5.34
N THR A 264 -5.52 12.73 -5.47
CA THR A 264 -6.51 12.71 -4.39
C THR A 264 -5.99 11.94 -3.17
N HIS A 265 -5.37 10.78 -3.41
CA HIS A 265 -4.80 9.97 -2.35
C HIS A 265 -3.62 10.69 -1.65
N THR A 266 -2.65 11.22 -2.40
CA THR A 266 -1.47 11.90 -1.83
C THR A 266 -1.86 13.18 -1.08
N ALA A 267 -2.80 13.96 -1.60
CA ALA A 267 -3.36 15.12 -0.92
C ALA A 267 -4.04 14.76 0.40
N SER A 268 -4.86 13.68 0.42
CA SER A 268 -5.54 13.25 1.65
C SER A 268 -4.58 12.72 2.72
N VAL A 269 -3.48 12.06 2.34
CA VAL A 269 -2.45 11.57 3.27
C VAL A 269 -1.74 12.72 3.97
N ALA A 270 -1.39 13.77 3.23
CA ALA A 270 -0.68 14.91 3.80
C ALA A 270 -1.62 15.84 4.57
N ALA A 271 -2.76 16.20 3.97
CA ALA A 271 -3.59 17.31 4.39
C ALA A 271 -5.08 16.96 4.53
N GLY A 272 -5.50 15.70 4.41
CA GLY A 272 -6.91 15.33 4.57
C GLY A 272 -7.44 15.66 5.96
N ASN A 273 -8.71 16.06 6.04
CA ASN A 273 -9.39 16.32 7.31
C ASN A 273 -9.28 15.12 8.27
N HIS A 274 -9.28 15.43 9.57
CA HIS A 274 -9.23 14.43 10.62
C HIS A 274 -10.59 13.74 10.76
N GLY A 275 -10.59 12.45 11.11
CA GLY A 275 -11.81 11.75 11.51
C GLY A 275 -12.68 11.26 10.34
N ILE A 276 -12.15 11.23 9.12
CA ILE A 276 -12.92 10.88 7.93
C ILE A 276 -13.16 9.36 7.88
N PRO A 277 -14.41 8.87 7.90
CA PRO A 277 -14.68 7.44 7.89
C PRO A 277 -14.25 6.82 6.55
N VAL A 278 -13.47 5.75 6.62
CA VAL A 278 -13.01 5.00 5.44
C VAL A 278 -13.93 3.82 5.20
N MET A 279 -14.63 3.84 4.06
CA MET A 279 -15.52 2.78 3.61
C MET A 279 -15.00 2.17 2.31
N VAL A 280 -14.75 0.86 2.30
CA VAL A 280 -14.32 0.13 1.08
C VAL A 280 -15.21 -1.08 0.89
N ALA A 281 -15.85 -1.19 -0.28
CA ALA A 281 -16.79 -2.26 -0.61
C ALA A 281 -17.87 -2.49 0.48
N GLY A 282 -18.39 -1.39 1.06
CA GLY A 282 -19.40 -1.43 2.13
C GLY A 282 -18.87 -1.71 3.54
N ASN A 283 -17.58 -1.93 3.72
CA ASN A 283 -16.97 -2.22 5.02
C ASN A 283 -16.25 -0.99 5.60
N TYR A 284 -16.36 -0.81 6.91
CA TYR A 284 -15.71 0.28 7.65
C TYR A 284 -14.30 -0.11 8.12
N PHE A 285 -13.30 0.71 7.77
CA PHE A 285 -11.87 0.49 8.06
C PHE A 285 -11.29 1.48 9.08
N GLY A 286 -12.14 2.19 9.81
CA GLY A 286 -11.75 3.22 10.76
C GLY A 286 -11.78 4.63 10.16
N ASN A 287 -11.22 5.58 10.88
CA ASN A 287 -11.17 6.97 10.46
C ASN A 287 -9.77 7.34 9.97
N ALA A 288 -9.69 7.91 8.77
CA ALA A 288 -8.49 8.51 8.21
C ALA A 288 -8.27 9.93 8.71
N SER A 289 -7.02 10.36 8.62
CA SER A 289 -6.58 11.72 8.90
C SER A 289 -5.33 12.00 8.10
N GLY A 290 -5.21 13.21 7.56
CA GLY A 290 -3.94 13.73 7.08
C GLY A 290 -2.94 13.92 8.24
N MET A 291 -1.67 14.11 7.89
CA MET A 291 -0.62 14.45 8.86
C MET A 291 -0.79 15.88 9.40
N ALA A 292 -1.26 16.79 8.55
CA ALA A 292 -1.60 18.18 8.88
C ALA A 292 -3.07 18.44 8.49
N PRO A 293 -4.05 17.99 9.30
CA PRO A 293 -5.47 18.05 8.94
C PRO A 293 -6.02 19.45 8.66
N ARG A 294 -5.31 20.51 9.08
CA ARG A 294 -5.74 21.90 8.93
C ARG A 294 -4.84 22.70 7.99
N SER A 295 -3.92 22.07 7.27
CA SER A 295 -3.27 22.76 6.15
C SER A 295 -4.20 22.93 4.96
N HIS A 296 -4.02 24.01 4.21
CA HIS A 296 -4.70 24.25 2.94
C HIS A 296 -4.04 23.44 1.82
N ILE A 297 -4.81 23.16 0.79
CA ILE A 297 -4.42 22.35 -0.37
C ILE A 297 -4.48 23.24 -1.61
N ALA A 298 -3.39 23.29 -2.37
CA ALA A 298 -3.35 23.85 -3.71
C ALA A 298 -2.90 22.76 -4.69
N VAL A 299 -3.63 22.57 -5.80
CA VAL A 299 -3.40 21.45 -6.73
C VAL A 299 -2.92 21.96 -8.07
N TYR A 300 -1.83 21.38 -8.55
CA TYR A 300 -1.19 21.70 -9.83
C TYR A 300 -1.08 20.41 -10.63
N LYS A 301 -2.15 20.05 -11.34
CA LYS A 301 -2.19 18.81 -12.11
C LYS A 301 -1.23 18.88 -13.28
N ALA A 302 -0.22 18.02 -13.29
CA ALA A 302 0.75 17.89 -14.38
C ALA A 302 0.89 16.44 -14.88
N LEU A 303 0.12 15.52 -14.29
CA LEU A 303 0.12 14.11 -14.63
C LEU A 303 -1.27 13.64 -15.02
N TYR A 304 -1.28 12.64 -15.89
CA TYR A 304 -2.44 12.07 -16.54
C TYR A 304 -2.29 10.55 -16.54
N LYS A 305 -3.41 9.87 -16.29
CA LYS A 305 -3.47 8.41 -16.15
C LYS A 305 -2.89 7.66 -17.35
N SER A 306 -3.13 8.16 -18.56
CA SER A 306 -2.81 7.48 -19.80
C SER A 306 -1.32 7.52 -20.16
N PHE A 307 -0.62 8.60 -19.81
CA PHE A 307 0.78 8.83 -20.24
C PHE A 307 1.73 9.34 -19.16
N GLY A 308 1.25 9.56 -17.93
CA GLY A 308 2.01 10.23 -16.87
C GLY A 308 2.08 11.73 -17.11
N GLY A 309 3.29 12.31 -17.10
CA GLY A 309 3.49 13.74 -17.31
C GLY A 309 4.76 14.03 -18.09
N PHE A 310 4.85 15.24 -18.65
CA PHE A 310 6.06 15.72 -19.31
C PHE A 310 6.77 16.73 -18.42
N ALA A 311 8.12 16.74 -18.48
CA ALA A 311 8.93 17.63 -17.67
C ALA A 311 8.58 19.12 -17.86
N ALA A 312 8.16 19.53 -19.06
CA ALA A 312 7.73 20.91 -19.31
C ALA A 312 6.46 21.29 -18.54
N ASP A 313 5.46 20.40 -18.52
CA ASP A 313 4.20 20.63 -17.78
C ASP A 313 4.46 20.59 -16.26
N VAL A 314 5.32 19.67 -15.79
CA VAL A 314 5.73 19.58 -14.38
C VAL A 314 6.51 20.82 -13.93
N VAL A 315 7.46 21.32 -14.72
CA VAL A 315 8.22 22.52 -14.39
C VAL A 315 7.30 23.75 -14.36
N ALA A 316 6.35 23.86 -15.30
CA ALA A 316 5.37 24.93 -15.29
C ALA A 316 4.47 24.87 -14.03
N ALA A 317 4.10 23.66 -13.59
CA ALA A 317 3.37 23.46 -12.35
C ALA A 317 4.17 23.88 -11.10
N ILE A 318 5.46 23.53 -11.03
CA ILE A 318 6.38 23.96 -9.94
C ILE A 318 6.49 25.48 -9.90
N ASP A 319 6.72 26.10 -11.06
CA ASP A 319 6.90 27.54 -11.19
C ASP A 319 5.64 28.30 -10.77
N GLN A 320 4.46 27.85 -11.23
CA GLN A 320 3.19 28.45 -10.82
C GLN A 320 2.92 28.25 -9.32
N ALA A 321 3.21 27.08 -8.76
CA ALA A 321 3.04 26.84 -7.33
C ALA A 321 3.89 27.80 -6.49
N ALA A 322 5.14 28.03 -6.92
CA ALA A 322 6.01 28.99 -6.27
C ALA A 322 5.49 30.43 -6.40
N GLN A 323 4.99 30.81 -7.57
CA GLN A 323 4.41 32.14 -7.81
C GLN A 323 3.15 32.39 -6.96
N ASP A 324 2.32 31.37 -6.80
CA ASP A 324 1.08 31.45 -6.03
C ASP A 324 1.32 31.54 -4.51
N GLY A 325 2.56 31.30 -4.05
CA GLY A 325 2.97 31.44 -2.66
C GLY A 325 2.69 30.21 -1.81
N VAL A 326 2.85 28.99 -2.34
CA VAL A 326 2.75 27.77 -1.51
C VAL A 326 3.93 27.67 -0.54
N ASP A 327 3.69 27.16 0.67
CA ASP A 327 4.72 26.97 1.69
C ASP A 327 5.49 25.66 1.49
N ILE A 328 4.79 24.64 1.00
CA ILE A 328 5.32 23.30 0.77
C ILE A 328 4.97 22.84 -0.63
N ILE A 329 5.93 22.25 -1.36
CA ILE A 329 5.67 21.49 -2.59
C ILE A 329 5.82 20.00 -2.28
N SER A 330 4.75 19.25 -2.51
CA SER A 330 4.72 17.79 -2.44
C SER A 330 4.71 17.21 -3.85
N LEU A 331 5.75 16.44 -4.16
CA LEU A 331 6.00 15.88 -5.48
C LEU A 331 6.12 14.35 -5.39
N SER A 332 5.01 13.64 -5.54
CA SER A 332 4.97 12.17 -5.49
C SER A 332 5.24 11.54 -6.85
N ILE A 333 6.20 12.12 -7.59
CA ILE A 333 6.55 11.71 -8.94
C ILE A 333 8.05 11.55 -9.08
N THR A 334 8.46 10.61 -9.93
CA THR A 334 9.86 10.43 -10.30
C THR A 334 9.97 10.26 -11.81
N PRO A 335 11.07 10.73 -12.44
CA PRO A 335 11.31 10.45 -13.84
C PRO A 335 11.36 8.92 -14.07
N ASN A 336 10.53 8.42 -14.99
CA ASN A 336 10.47 6.99 -15.34
C ASN A 336 11.74 6.48 -16.04
N ARG A 337 12.67 7.37 -16.40
CA ARG A 337 13.97 7.08 -17.00
C ARG A 337 14.97 8.13 -16.56
N ARG A 338 16.26 7.77 -16.56
CA ARG A 338 17.36 8.73 -16.38
C ARG A 338 17.19 9.89 -17.37
N PRO A 339 17.07 11.15 -16.92
CA PRO A 339 16.95 12.28 -17.82
C PRO A 339 18.14 12.33 -18.80
N PRO A 340 17.92 12.61 -20.10
CA PRO A 340 19.02 12.80 -21.04
C PRO A 340 19.79 14.08 -20.69
N GLY A 341 21.13 14.03 -20.67
CA GLY A 341 21.97 15.19 -20.34
C GLY A 341 23.35 14.83 -19.78
N ILE A 342 24.21 15.84 -19.66
CA ILE A 342 25.61 15.71 -19.20
C ILE A 342 25.67 15.38 -17.69
N ALA A 343 24.66 15.80 -16.94
CA ALA A 343 24.53 15.61 -15.50
C ALA A 343 23.08 15.30 -15.12
N THR A 344 22.85 14.23 -14.34
CA THR A 344 21.52 13.82 -13.88
C THR A 344 20.87 14.80 -12.92
N PHE A 345 21.69 15.59 -12.21
CA PHE A 345 21.31 16.59 -11.20
C PHE A 345 20.99 17.98 -11.78
N PHE A 346 21.07 18.15 -13.10
CA PHE A 346 20.78 19.41 -13.81
C PHE A 346 19.58 19.27 -14.76
N ASN A 347 18.65 18.36 -14.45
CA ASN A 347 17.42 18.30 -15.22
C ASN A 347 16.51 19.49 -14.84
N PRO A 348 15.61 19.95 -15.73
CA PRO A 348 14.77 21.12 -15.47
C PRO A 348 13.88 21.03 -14.23
N ILE A 349 13.44 19.82 -13.85
CA ILE A 349 12.63 19.60 -12.64
C ILE A 349 13.51 19.88 -11.40
N ASP A 350 14.69 19.29 -11.32
CA ASP A 350 15.62 19.50 -10.20
C ASP A 350 16.02 20.97 -10.06
N MET A 351 16.22 21.67 -11.20
CA MET A 351 16.52 23.11 -11.20
C MET A 351 15.35 23.95 -10.65
N ALA A 352 14.12 23.62 -11.03
CA ALA A 352 12.92 24.29 -10.53
C ALA A 352 12.72 24.04 -9.03
N LEU A 353 12.89 22.79 -8.58
CA LEU A 353 12.79 22.44 -7.15
C LEU A 353 13.88 23.11 -6.32
N LEU A 354 15.14 23.15 -6.80
CA LEU A 354 16.22 23.86 -6.13
C LEU A 354 15.91 25.36 -6.02
N SER A 355 15.31 25.94 -7.06
CA SER A 355 14.91 27.36 -7.05
C SER A 355 13.77 27.60 -6.06
N ALA A 356 12.78 26.71 -5.98
CA ALA A 356 11.72 26.77 -4.98
C ALA A 356 12.29 26.74 -3.54
N VAL A 357 13.24 25.83 -3.26
CA VAL A 357 13.93 25.78 -1.96
C VAL A 357 14.67 27.08 -1.66
N LYS A 358 15.38 27.65 -2.63
CA LYS A 358 16.08 28.94 -2.47
C LYS A 358 15.13 30.11 -2.23
N SER A 359 13.90 30.02 -2.71
CA SER A 359 12.84 31.01 -2.48
C SER A 359 12.10 30.80 -1.16
N GLY A 360 12.51 29.83 -0.34
CA GLY A 360 11.94 29.58 0.99
C GLY A 360 10.82 28.54 1.03
N ILE A 361 10.56 27.83 -0.08
CA ILE A 361 9.52 26.80 -0.16
C ILE A 361 10.11 25.45 0.24
N PHE A 362 9.46 24.73 1.15
CA PHE A 362 9.91 23.40 1.53
C PHE A 362 9.49 22.37 0.48
N VAL A 363 10.43 21.54 0.00
CA VAL A 363 10.16 20.55 -1.05
C VAL A 363 10.27 19.13 -0.50
N VAL A 364 9.26 18.31 -0.76
CA VAL A 364 9.26 16.87 -0.49
C VAL A 364 9.05 16.12 -1.81
N GLN A 365 9.97 15.23 -2.14
CA GLN A 365 9.90 14.43 -3.36
C GLN A 365 10.08 12.94 -3.05
N ALA A 366 9.31 12.09 -3.74
CA ALA A 366 9.46 10.64 -3.66
C ALA A 366 10.84 10.20 -4.23
N ALA A 367 11.48 9.22 -3.59
CA ALA A 367 12.77 8.67 -4.04
C ALA A 367 12.66 7.78 -5.30
N GLY A 368 11.44 7.27 -5.58
CA GLY A 368 11.16 6.35 -6.68
C GLY A 368 11.08 4.90 -6.23
N ASN A 369 10.43 4.08 -7.06
CA ASN A 369 10.03 2.70 -6.73
C ASN A 369 10.86 1.64 -7.48
N THR A 370 12.12 1.95 -7.80
CA THR A 370 13.03 1.08 -8.61
C THR A 370 14.19 0.48 -7.79
N GLY A 371 13.98 0.34 -6.48
CA GLY A 371 14.98 -0.11 -5.51
C GLY A 371 15.27 -1.60 -5.48
#